data_AF-A0AAW2G0B6-F1
#
_entry.id   AF-A0AAW2G0B6-F1
#
_cell.length_a   1.000
_cell.length_b   1.000
_cell.length_c   1.000
_cell.angle_alpha   90.00
_cell.angle_beta   90.00
_cell.angle_gamma   90.00
#
_symmetry.space_group_name_H-M   'P 1'
#
loop_
_entity.id
_entity.type
_entity.pdbx_description
1 polymer ?
#
loop_
_entity_poly.entity_id
_entity_poly.type
_entity_poly.pdbx_seq_one_letter_code
_entity_poly.pdbx_strand_id
1 'polypeptide(L)'
;MEKALQRLAEANLNSKSTTSSSTQDSTTQITEDNIPKVNITVVDTPSNIPSAQTNQFSALFKGIPKALLEKVRAKQAARALEAMTRTPNADKEAALYSRLPELAKLLRNIFVAEKKSVLSMDVVVQKLDNSFRIKLTLQEIEEHIRELCKLLPMWANIHNVRKADYLKLDKNIELAKVIKRLEILAENKINPAS
;
A
#
# COMPACT_ATOMS: atom_id res chain seq x y z
N MET A 1 -11.76 20.54 -27.85
CA MET A 1 -11.77 19.12 -28.30
C MET A 1 -13.00 18.46 -27.68
N GLU A 2 -14.20 18.85 -28.11
CA GLU A 2 -15.40 18.81 -27.22
C GLU A 2 -16.44 17.76 -27.61
N LYS A 3 -16.64 17.51 -28.92
CA LYS A 3 -17.72 16.66 -29.47
C LYS A 3 -17.53 15.14 -29.23
N ALA A 4 -16.63 14.76 -28.32
CA ALA A 4 -16.39 13.38 -27.91
C ALA A 4 -17.23 13.00 -26.67
N LEU A 5 -17.24 13.85 -25.64
CA LEU A 5 -17.89 13.57 -24.35
C LEU A 5 -19.43 13.54 -24.47
N GLN A 6 -20.02 14.38 -25.31
CA GLN A 6 -21.46 14.49 -25.49
C GLN A 6 -22.14 13.15 -25.86
N ARG A 7 -21.47 12.32 -26.67
CA ARG A 7 -22.03 11.07 -27.21
C ARG A 7 -22.24 9.95 -26.18
N LEU A 8 -21.57 10.02 -25.02
CA LEU A 8 -21.72 9.01 -23.97
C LEU A 8 -22.99 9.22 -23.13
N ALA A 9 -23.56 10.43 -23.11
CA ALA A 9 -24.79 10.71 -22.38
C ALA A 9 -26.03 10.16 -23.08
N GLU A 10 -26.06 10.17 -24.42
CA GLU A 10 -27.22 9.80 -25.24
C GLU A 10 -27.44 8.28 -25.32
N ALA A 11 -26.38 7.48 -25.13
CA ALA A 11 -26.42 6.02 -25.27
C ALA A 11 -27.18 5.30 -24.14
N ASN A 12 -27.41 5.95 -22.99
CA ASN A 12 -27.96 5.31 -21.78
C ASN A 12 -29.49 5.50 -21.62
N LEU A 13 -30.19 5.92 -22.70
CA LEU A 13 -31.62 6.24 -22.67
C LEU A 13 -32.51 5.28 -23.48
N ASN A 14 -31.95 4.27 -24.16
CA ASN A 14 -32.72 3.33 -24.98
C ASN A 14 -32.19 1.88 -24.94
N SER A 15 -32.50 1.15 -23.87
CA SER A 15 -32.46 -0.32 -23.85
C SER A 15 -33.41 -0.90 -22.79
N LYS A 16 -34.68 -1.10 -23.16
CA LYS A 16 -35.67 -1.88 -22.41
C LYS A 16 -36.20 -2.99 -23.31
N SER A 17 -36.33 -4.20 -22.76
CA SER A 17 -36.62 -5.45 -23.51
C SER A 17 -35.42 -5.92 -24.37
N THR A 18 -35.24 -7.21 -24.70
CA THR A 18 -36.15 -8.37 -24.54
C THR A 18 -35.37 -9.67 -24.28
N THR A 19 -36.06 -10.64 -23.67
CA THR A 19 -35.78 -12.08 -23.49
C THR A 19 -34.67 -12.77 -24.33
N SER A 20 -33.95 -13.69 -23.67
CA SER A 20 -33.44 -14.93 -24.27
C SER A 20 -33.36 -16.04 -23.21
N SER A 21 -33.83 -17.23 -23.53
CA SER A 21 -33.89 -18.41 -22.66
C SER A 21 -33.09 -19.57 -23.26
N SER A 22 -32.37 -20.33 -22.44
CA SER A 22 -31.90 -21.67 -22.82
C SER A 22 -31.62 -22.55 -21.61
N THR A 23 -31.99 -23.83 -21.71
CA THR A 23 -31.81 -24.89 -20.71
C THR A 23 -31.20 -26.10 -21.41
N GLN A 24 -30.04 -26.58 -20.96
CA GLN A 24 -29.53 -27.99 -21.02
C GLN A 24 -28.42 -28.08 -19.94
N ASP A 25 -28.47 -29.00 -18.95
CA ASP A 25 -28.33 -30.47 -18.97
C ASP A 25 -26.89 -30.99 -19.11
N SER A 26 -26.41 -31.75 -18.11
CA SER A 26 -25.22 -32.63 -18.13
C SER A 26 -25.14 -33.48 -16.85
N THR A 27 -24.54 -34.67 -16.91
CA THR A 27 -24.62 -35.74 -15.89
C THR A 27 -23.40 -36.70 -16.00
N THR A 28 -22.98 -37.52 -15.04
CA THR A 28 -23.63 -37.95 -13.77
C THR A 28 -22.75 -37.62 -12.52
N GLN A 29 -22.19 -38.49 -11.65
CA GLN A 29 -22.12 -39.97 -11.56
C GLN A 29 -21.96 -40.50 -10.10
N ILE A 30 -22.20 -41.81 -9.98
CA ILE A 30 -22.16 -42.74 -8.83
C ILE A 30 -20.67 -43.14 -8.55
N THR A 31 -20.19 -43.69 -7.41
CA THR A 31 -20.72 -44.75 -6.51
C THR A 31 -20.02 -44.78 -5.12
N GLU A 32 -20.72 -45.27 -4.07
CA GLU A 32 -20.24 -45.79 -2.75
C GLU A 32 -19.44 -44.84 -1.80
N ASP A 33 -19.61 -44.83 -0.47
CA ASP A 33 -20.44 -45.67 0.42
C ASP A 33 -20.88 -44.90 1.73
N ASN A 34 -21.84 -45.48 2.46
CA ASN A 34 -22.18 -45.28 3.89
C ASN A 34 -22.98 -44.03 4.38
N ILE A 35 -24.33 -44.18 4.49
CA ILE A 35 -25.26 -43.79 5.60
C ILE A 35 -25.33 -42.28 6.07
N PRO A 36 -26.52 -41.68 6.39
CA PRO A 36 -27.92 -42.06 6.17
C PRO A 36 -28.76 -41.01 5.38
N LYS A 37 -30.00 -41.40 5.06
CA LYS A 37 -31.04 -40.59 4.37
C LYS A 37 -31.73 -39.59 5.32
N VAL A 38 -31.77 -38.30 4.96
CA VAL A 38 -32.69 -37.30 5.56
C VAL A 38 -33.52 -36.63 4.46
N ASN A 39 -34.85 -36.67 4.61
CA ASN A 39 -35.79 -36.04 3.68
C ASN A 39 -35.99 -34.57 4.07
N ILE A 40 -35.33 -33.64 3.36
CA ILE A 40 -35.50 -32.20 3.58
C ILE A 40 -36.59 -31.68 2.63
N THR A 41 -37.83 -31.62 3.12
CA THR A 41 -38.94 -31.03 2.38
C THR A 41 -38.65 -29.54 2.10
N VAL A 42 -38.79 -29.10 0.85
CA VAL A 42 -38.62 -27.69 0.49
C VAL A 42 -39.72 -26.86 1.15
N VAL A 43 -39.33 -26.03 2.12
CA VAL A 43 -40.17 -24.98 2.70
C VAL A 43 -39.69 -23.64 2.15
N ASP A 44 -40.52 -23.05 1.30
CA ASP A 44 -40.33 -21.68 0.81
C ASP A 44 -40.25 -20.73 2.02
N THR A 45 -39.17 -19.96 2.10
CA THR A 45 -38.90 -19.07 3.24
C THR A 45 -38.59 -17.67 2.69
N PRO A 46 -39.54 -16.70 2.78
CA PRO A 46 -39.35 -15.39 2.17
C PRO A 46 -38.23 -14.60 2.88
N SER A 47 -37.17 -14.29 2.13
CA SER A 47 -36.02 -13.53 2.65
C SER A 47 -36.38 -12.05 2.86
N ASN A 48 -36.86 -11.73 4.05
CA ASN A 48 -37.29 -10.38 4.42
C ASN A 48 -36.09 -9.43 4.59
N ILE A 49 -35.84 -8.57 3.58
CA ILE A 49 -34.78 -7.56 3.57
C ILE A 49 -35.04 -6.48 4.64
N PRO A 50 -34.18 -6.30 5.67
CA PRO A 50 -34.36 -5.25 6.68
C PRO A 50 -33.89 -3.88 6.19
N SER A 51 -34.64 -3.26 5.26
CA SER A 51 -34.40 -1.90 4.75
C SER A 51 -34.76 -0.81 5.78
N ALA A 52 -34.08 -0.81 6.94
CA ALA A 52 -34.53 -0.07 8.12
C ALA A 52 -33.43 0.38 9.12
N GLN A 53 -32.23 0.78 8.65
CA GLN A 53 -31.15 1.28 9.53
C GLN A 53 -30.77 2.77 9.37
N THR A 54 -31.36 3.50 8.41
CA THR A 54 -31.06 4.93 8.19
C THR A 54 -31.60 5.85 9.28
N ASN A 55 -32.71 5.49 9.95
CA ASN A 55 -33.40 6.39 10.87
C ASN A 55 -32.69 6.59 12.22
N GLN A 56 -31.95 5.61 12.75
CA GLN A 56 -31.31 5.73 14.06
C GLN A 56 -30.23 6.83 14.10
N PHE A 57 -29.47 6.99 13.02
CA PHE A 57 -28.48 8.07 12.89
C PHE A 57 -29.13 9.47 12.87
N SER A 58 -30.35 9.59 12.32
CA SER A 58 -31.05 10.89 12.21
C SER A 58 -31.38 11.51 13.58
N ALA A 59 -31.60 10.68 14.60
CA ALA A 59 -31.78 11.12 15.98
C ALA A 59 -30.45 11.58 16.62
N LEU A 60 -29.35 10.86 16.34
CA LEU A 60 -28.03 11.14 16.91
C LEU A 60 -27.43 12.47 16.41
N PHE A 61 -27.73 12.87 15.17
CA PHE A 61 -27.29 14.15 14.61
C PHE A 61 -28.19 15.35 14.99
N LYS A 62 -29.26 15.14 15.77
CA LYS A 62 -30.32 16.12 16.05
C LYS A 62 -29.92 17.17 17.12
N GLY A 63 -28.85 17.89 16.81
CA GLY A 63 -28.21 18.92 17.64
C GLY A 63 -26.91 19.46 17.04
N ILE A 64 -26.34 18.80 16.03
CA ILE A 64 -25.13 19.24 15.35
C ILE A 64 -25.50 20.18 14.18
N PRO A 65 -24.89 21.38 14.07
CA PRO A 65 -25.22 22.33 13.00
C PRO A 65 -25.03 21.74 11.60
N LYS A 66 -26.01 21.92 10.71
CA LYS A 66 -26.01 21.37 9.33
C LYS A 66 -24.74 21.74 8.56
N ALA A 67 -24.28 22.98 8.66
CA ALA A 67 -23.04 23.46 8.02
C ALA A 67 -21.77 22.70 8.47
N LEU A 68 -21.74 22.19 9.72
CA LEU A 68 -20.62 21.38 10.19
C LEU A 68 -20.69 19.97 9.59
N LEU A 69 -21.87 19.37 9.51
CA LEU A 69 -22.08 18.05 8.87
C LEU A 69 -21.73 18.09 7.38
N GLU A 70 -22.10 19.17 6.69
CA GLU A 70 -21.78 19.39 5.28
C GLU A 70 -20.28 19.60 5.05
N LYS A 71 -19.61 20.41 5.89
CA LYS A 71 -18.15 20.58 5.87
C LYS A 71 -17.40 19.28 6.17
N VAL A 72 -17.92 18.45 7.09
CA VAL A 72 -17.37 17.11 7.37
C VAL A 72 -17.57 16.18 6.18
N ARG A 73 -18.76 16.14 5.57
CA ARG A 73 -19.01 15.33 4.36
C ARG A 73 -18.13 15.76 3.19
N ALA A 74 -17.96 17.06 2.96
CA ALA A 74 -17.06 17.59 1.94
C ALA A 74 -15.60 17.20 2.20
N LYS A 75 -15.12 17.31 3.46
CA LYS A 75 -13.77 16.87 3.83
C LYS A 75 -13.58 15.35 3.71
N GLN A 76 -14.61 14.56 3.99
CA GLN A 76 -14.59 13.10 3.80
C GLN A 76 -14.60 12.73 2.32
N ALA A 77 -15.40 13.39 1.48
CA ALA A 77 -15.44 13.18 0.05
C ALA A 77 -14.12 13.59 -0.63
N ALA A 78 -13.53 14.73 -0.24
CA ALA A 78 -12.20 15.14 -0.68
C ALA A 78 -11.14 14.10 -0.28
N ARG A 79 -11.09 13.69 0.99
CA ARG A 79 -10.14 12.68 1.47
C ARG A 79 -10.33 11.30 0.79
N ALA A 80 -11.56 10.93 0.47
CA ALA A 80 -11.86 9.70 -0.26
C ALA A 80 -11.40 9.79 -1.72
N LEU A 81 -11.60 10.94 -2.38
CA LEU A 81 -11.07 11.22 -3.71
C LEU A 81 -9.53 11.18 -3.70
N GLU A 82 -8.89 11.90 -2.78
CA GLU A 82 -7.42 11.92 -2.60
C GLU A 82 -6.86 10.50 -2.38
N ALA A 83 -7.53 9.67 -1.58
CA ALA A 83 -7.15 8.28 -1.33
C ALA A 83 -7.40 7.34 -2.52
N MET A 84 -8.28 7.71 -3.46
CA MET A 84 -8.47 7.01 -4.73
C MET A 84 -7.50 7.48 -5.82
N THR A 85 -7.08 8.77 -5.81
CA THR A 85 -6.17 9.34 -6.81
C THR A 85 -4.69 9.20 -6.46
N ARG A 86 -4.32 9.08 -5.18
CA ARG A 86 -2.93 8.87 -4.75
C ARG A 86 -2.62 7.38 -4.79
N THR A 87 -1.63 6.97 -5.59
CA THR A 87 -1.27 5.55 -5.69
C THR A 87 -0.70 5.04 -4.35
N PRO A 88 -1.09 3.83 -3.90
CA PRO A 88 -0.56 3.26 -2.65
C PRO A 88 0.94 2.93 -2.74
N ASN A 89 1.53 2.93 -3.93
CA ASN A 89 2.98 2.84 -4.11
C ASN A 89 3.69 4.14 -3.67
N ALA A 90 3.17 5.30 -4.06
CA ALA A 90 3.78 6.60 -3.75
C ALA A 90 3.75 6.93 -2.25
N ASP A 91 2.75 6.44 -1.50
CA ASP A 91 2.73 6.57 -0.05
C ASP A 91 3.76 5.67 0.64
N LYS A 92 3.89 4.41 0.18
CA LYS A 92 4.98 3.52 0.60
C LYS A 92 6.33 4.16 0.32
N GLU A 93 6.59 4.60 -0.90
CA GLU A 93 7.84 5.28 -1.28
C GLU A 93 8.16 6.49 -0.39
N ALA A 94 7.21 7.40 -0.18
CA ALA A 94 7.40 8.55 0.72
C ALA A 94 7.73 8.12 2.16
N ALA A 95 7.14 7.01 2.64
CA ALA A 95 7.44 6.41 3.93
C ALA A 95 8.80 5.68 3.96
N LEU A 96 9.32 5.15 2.84
CA LEU A 96 10.70 4.65 2.74
C LEU A 96 11.68 5.84 2.84
N TYR A 97 11.49 6.85 1.99
CA TYR A 97 12.39 7.99 1.83
C TYR A 97 12.53 8.83 3.11
N SER A 98 11.45 9.02 3.88
CA SER A 98 11.52 9.68 5.19
C SER A 98 12.34 8.92 6.26
N ARG A 99 12.56 7.60 6.08
CA ARG A 99 13.35 6.76 7.00
C ARG A 99 14.83 6.64 6.60
N LEU A 100 15.17 6.87 5.33
CA LEU A 100 16.55 6.86 4.83
C LEU A 100 17.55 7.69 5.68
N PRO A 101 17.25 8.91 6.17
CA PRO A 101 18.20 9.65 7.02
C PRO A 101 18.37 9.08 8.43
N GLU A 102 17.44 8.27 8.97
CA GLU A 102 17.69 7.50 10.20
C GLU A 102 18.53 6.25 9.90
N LEU A 103 18.20 5.54 8.82
CA LEU A 103 18.96 4.37 8.37
C LEU A 103 20.43 4.72 8.08
N ALA A 104 20.70 5.87 7.46
CA ALA A 104 22.06 6.34 7.19
C ALA A 104 22.88 6.63 8.46
N LYS A 105 22.25 7.20 9.51
CA LYS A 105 22.88 7.41 10.82
C LYS A 105 23.28 6.08 11.44
N LEU A 106 22.36 5.12 11.44
CA LEU A 106 22.59 3.79 12.01
C LEU A 106 23.64 2.98 11.21
N LEU A 107 23.58 3.03 9.89
CA LEU A 107 24.54 2.38 8.99
C LEU A 107 25.97 2.87 9.26
N ARG A 108 26.17 4.18 9.42
CA ARG A 108 27.46 4.76 9.79
C ARG A 108 27.95 4.23 11.15
N ASN A 109 27.06 4.09 12.14
CA ASN A 109 27.40 3.57 13.47
C ASN A 109 27.85 2.10 13.40
N ILE A 110 27.19 1.25 12.60
CA ILE A 110 27.57 -0.16 12.40
C ILE A 110 28.99 -0.27 11.82
N PHE A 111 29.29 0.48 10.76
CA PHE A 111 30.63 0.50 10.14
C PHE A 111 31.72 1.15 11.01
N VAL A 112 31.35 1.96 12.02
CA VAL A 112 32.28 2.46 13.03
C VAL A 112 32.56 1.39 14.10
N ALA A 113 31.52 0.76 14.65
CA ALA A 113 31.64 -0.28 15.68
C ALA A 113 32.42 -1.51 15.19
N GLU A 114 32.09 -1.99 13.99
CA GLU A 114 32.73 -3.15 13.35
C GLU A 114 34.13 -2.82 12.78
N LYS A 115 34.53 -1.54 12.80
CA LYS A 115 35.79 -0.95 12.29
C LYS A 115 36.12 -1.16 10.79
N LYS A 116 35.55 -2.17 10.13
CA LYS A 116 35.69 -2.45 8.68
C LYS A 116 35.02 -1.38 7.81
N SER A 117 35.47 -1.24 6.56
CA SER A 117 34.88 -0.32 5.56
C SER A 117 34.07 -1.02 4.47
N VAL A 118 34.05 -2.36 4.50
CA VAL A 118 33.27 -3.23 3.62
C VAL A 118 32.68 -4.35 4.48
N LEU A 119 31.40 -4.67 4.31
CA LEU A 119 30.68 -5.72 5.05
C LEU A 119 29.73 -6.48 4.12
N SER A 120 29.49 -7.76 4.39
CA SER A 120 28.48 -8.56 3.68
C SER A 120 27.07 -7.99 3.92
N MET A 121 26.21 -7.98 2.90
CA MET A 121 24.85 -7.44 2.97
C MET A 121 24.05 -8.07 4.14
N ASP A 122 24.07 -9.40 4.25
CA ASP A 122 23.42 -10.15 5.34
C ASP A 122 23.81 -9.63 6.73
N VAL A 123 25.12 -9.49 7.00
CA VAL A 123 25.63 -8.97 8.29
C VAL A 123 25.14 -7.54 8.54
N VAL A 124 25.08 -6.70 7.51
CA VAL A 124 24.54 -5.34 7.63
C VAL A 124 23.04 -5.35 7.94
N VAL A 125 22.25 -6.14 7.21
CA VAL A 125 20.80 -6.29 7.41
C VAL A 125 20.48 -6.83 8.81
N GLN A 126 21.19 -7.85 9.27
CA GLN A 126 21.06 -8.40 10.63
C GLN A 126 21.40 -7.37 11.71
N LYS A 127 22.50 -6.59 11.55
CA LYS A 127 22.86 -5.54 12.52
C LYS A 127 21.89 -4.35 12.48
N LEU A 128 21.24 -4.10 11.34
CA LEU A 128 20.20 -3.08 11.20
C LEU A 128 18.90 -3.48 11.92
N ASP A 129 18.34 -4.69 11.72
CA ASP A 129 17.12 -5.11 12.43
C ASP A 129 17.26 -5.07 13.97
N ASN A 130 18.44 -5.44 14.47
CA ASN A 130 18.75 -5.40 15.90
C ASN A 130 18.86 -3.97 16.46
N SER A 131 19.05 -2.96 15.61
CA SER A 131 19.37 -1.58 16.02
C SER A 131 18.36 -0.53 15.53
N PHE A 132 17.41 -0.92 14.68
CA PHE A 132 16.34 -0.05 14.18
C PHE A 132 15.16 -0.06 15.17
N ARG A 133 14.57 1.11 15.43
CA ARG A 133 13.47 1.25 16.41
C ARG A 133 12.14 0.67 15.94
N ILE A 134 11.98 0.56 14.62
CA ILE A 134 10.78 0.05 13.95
C ILE A 134 11.10 -1.37 13.49
N LYS A 135 10.19 -2.32 13.67
CA LYS A 135 10.35 -3.64 13.04
C LYS A 135 9.95 -3.61 11.58
N LEU A 136 10.95 -3.73 10.72
CA LEU A 136 10.86 -3.98 9.28
C LEU A 136 11.25 -5.45 9.02
N THR A 137 10.84 -6.00 7.88
CA THR A 137 11.37 -7.28 7.40
C THR A 137 12.82 -7.13 6.91
N LEU A 138 13.57 -8.23 6.93
CA LEU A 138 14.96 -8.25 6.43
C LEU A 138 15.05 -7.85 4.95
N GLN A 139 14.04 -8.23 4.14
CA GLN A 139 13.92 -7.83 2.73
C GLN A 139 13.74 -6.32 2.59
N GLU A 140 12.80 -5.72 3.33
CA GLU A 140 12.61 -4.25 3.29
C GLU A 140 13.89 -3.51 3.67
N ILE A 141 14.61 -3.97 4.71
CA ILE A 141 15.90 -3.36 5.10
C ILE A 141 16.91 -3.44 3.95
N GLU A 142 17.02 -4.57 3.25
CA GLU A 142 17.88 -4.72 2.08
C GLU A 142 17.47 -3.76 0.93
N GLU A 143 16.17 -3.65 0.64
CA GLU A 143 15.63 -2.73 -0.36
C GLU A 143 15.96 -1.27 -0.03
N HIS A 144 15.84 -0.85 1.23
CA HIS A 144 16.24 0.50 1.66
C HIS A 144 17.76 0.73 1.48
N ILE A 145 18.62 -0.27 1.76
CA ILE A 145 20.07 -0.16 1.50
C ILE A 145 20.34 -0.03 0.00
N ARG A 146 19.67 -0.83 -0.84
CA ARG A 146 19.82 -0.77 -2.30
C ARG A 146 19.38 0.59 -2.84
N GLU A 147 18.28 1.15 -2.37
CA GLU A 147 17.82 2.50 -2.75
C GLU A 147 18.78 3.59 -2.26
N LEU A 148 19.26 3.51 -1.01
CA LEU A 148 20.27 4.42 -0.45
C LEU A 148 21.56 4.46 -1.30
N CYS A 149 21.99 3.31 -1.84
CA CYS A 149 23.15 3.22 -2.73
C CYS A 149 22.90 3.81 -4.13
N LYS A 150 21.66 3.74 -4.66
CA LYS A 150 21.28 4.43 -5.92
C LYS A 150 21.31 5.95 -5.74
N LEU A 151 20.84 6.44 -4.60
CA LEU A 151 20.74 7.87 -4.30
C LEU A 151 22.08 8.51 -3.92
N LEU A 152 22.97 7.77 -3.24
CA LEU A 152 24.28 8.24 -2.78
C LEU A 152 25.43 7.27 -3.16
N PRO A 153 25.66 6.99 -4.46
CA PRO A 153 26.66 6.02 -4.93
C PRO A 153 28.11 6.39 -4.58
N MET A 154 28.35 7.66 -4.23
CA MET A 154 29.63 8.17 -3.71
C MET A 154 29.89 7.81 -2.24
N TRP A 155 28.85 7.50 -1.46
CA TRP A 155 28.96 7.22 -0.03
C TRP A 155 28.74 5.75 0.31
N ALA A 156 27.76 5.11 -0.32
CA ALA A 156 27.44 3.71 -0.14
C ALA A 156 27.42 3.03 -1.52
N ASN A 157 28.14 1.91 -1.65
CA ASN A 157 28.30 1.21 -2.93
C ASN A 157 28.21 -0.30 -2.72
N ILE A 158 27.55 -1.01 -3.64
CA ILE A 158 27.33 -2.46 -3.54
C ILE A 158 28.24 -3.18 -4.55
N HIS A 159 29.07 -4.08 -4.05
CA HIS A 159 29.97 -4.92 -4.84
C HIS A 159 29.52 -6.39 -4.72
N ASN A 160 29.03 -6.99 -5.80
CA ASN A 160 28.80 -8.43 -5.84
C ASN A 160 30.13 -9.17 -6.00
N VAL A 161 30.41 -10.12 -5.11
CA VAL A 161 31.61 -10.97 -5.15
C VAL A 161 31.21 -12.40 -4.84
N ARG A 162 31.44 -13.32 -5.80
CA ARG A 162 31.18 -14.77 -5.64
C ARG A 162 29.74 -15.09 -5.19
N LYS A 163 28.75 -14.42 -5.79
CA LYS A 163 27.30 -14.49 -5.46
C LYS A 163 26.88 -13.86 -4.12
N ALA A 164 27.79 -13.30 -3.33
CA ALA A 164 27.44 -12.52 -2.14
C ALA A 164 27.56 -11.01 -2.44
N ASP A 165 26.56 -10.23 -2.02
CA ASP A 165 26.65 -8.76 -2.07
C ASP A 165 27.41 -8.22 -0.86
N TYR A 166 28.34 -7.31 -1.11
CA TYR A 166 29.09 -6.58 -0.11
C TYR A 166 28.81 -5.09 -0.21
N LEU A 167 28.47 -4.48 0.92
CA LEU A 167 28.30 -3.04 1.05
C LEU A 167 29.62 -2.39 1.46
N LYS A 168 30.14 -1.50 0.62
CA LYS A 168 31.25 -0.60 0.92
C LYS A 168 30.69 0.75 1.38
N LEU A 169 31.24 1.28 2.46
CA LEU A 169 30.88 2.60 2.99
C LEU A 169 32.12 3.51 3.04
N ASP A 170 32.03 4.71 2.47
CA ASP A 170 33.10 5.69 2.62
C ASP A 170 33.03 6.39 3.99
N LYS A 171 34.18 6.43 4.67
CA LYS A 171 34.33 7.00 6.03
C LYS A 171 34.80 8.45 6.02
N ASN A 172 35.38 8.92 4.93
CA ASN A 172 35.88 10.28 4.76
C ASN A 172 34.72 11.26 4.52
N ILE A 173 33.63 10.78 3.90
CA ILE A 173 32.42 11.58 3.69
C ILE A 173 31.74 11.89 5.03
N GLU A 174 31.38 13.17 5.18
CA GLU A 174 30.74 13.74 6.36
C GLU A 174 29.26 13.35 6.44
N LEU A 175 28.86 12.70 7.54
CA LEU A 175 27.50 12.22 7.75
C LEU A 175 26.46 13.35 7.71
N ALA A 176 26.79 14.56 8.15
CA ALA A 176 25.87 15.70 8.13
C ALA A 176 25.52 16.15 6.69
N LYS A 177 26.46 16.04 5.73
CA LYS A 177 26.19 16.31 4.30
C LYS A 177 25.30 15.21 3.69
N VAL A 178 25.56 13.95 4.05
CA VAL A 178 24.75 12.78 3.68
C VAL A 178 23.30 12.94 4.15
N ILE A 179 23.11 13.23 5.45
CA ILE A 179 21.78 13.41 6.06
C ILE A 179 21.00 14.53 5.35
N LYS A 180 21.59 15.72 5.22
CA LYS A 180 20.94 16.86 4.53
C LYS A 180 20.52 16.53 3.10
N ARG A 181 21.33 15.76 2.36
CA ARG A 181 20.98 15.35 1.00
C ARG A 181 19.82 14.36 0.97
N LEU A 182 19.72 13.47 1.95
CA LEU A 182 18.60 12.52 2.09
C LEU A 182 17.31 13.22 2.55
N GLU A 183 17.40 14.20 3.44
CA GLU A 183 16.27 15.01 3.90
C GLU A 183 15.63 15.77 2.72
N ILE A 184 16.45 16.48 1.91
CA ILE A 184 15.99 17.14 0.68
C ILE A 184 15.35 16.14 -0.31
N LEU A 185 15.96 14.96 -0.50
CA LEU A 185 15.41 13.92 -1.38
C LEU A 185 14.08 13.34 -0.86
N ALA A 186 13.89 13.26 0.45
CA ALA A 186 12.63 12.84 1.06
C ALA A 186 11.54 13.89 0.88
N GLU A 187 11.84 15.17 1.11
CA GLU A 187 10.91 16.29 0.89
C GLU A 187 10.41 16.32 -0.57
N ASN A 188 11.31 16.16 -1.55
CA ASN A 188 10.97 16.09 -2.98
C ASN A 188 10.05 14.89 -3.34
N LYS A 189 10.12 13.79 -2.59
CA LYS A 189 9.25 12.61 -2.79
C LYS A 189 7.92 12.72 -2.04
N ILE A 190 7.87 13.47 -0.93
CA ILE A 190 6.66 13.74 -0.16
C ILE A 190 5.79 14.81 -0.86
N ASN A 191 6.42 15.83 -1.45
CA ASN A 191 5.77 16.90 -2.20
C ASN A 191 6.32 16.99 -3.65
N PRO A 192 5.81 16.17 -4.59
CA PRO A 192 6.27 16.15 -5.99
C PRO A 192 5.68 17.29 -6.85
N ALA A 193 5.24 18.40 -6.25
CA ALA A 193 4.43 19.43 -6.90
C ALA A 193 4.79 20.86 -6.44
N SER A 194 6.09 21.19 -6.38
CA SER A 194 6.62 22.53 -6.09
C SER A 194 7.93 22.79 -6.82
#